data_AF-A0A256F8X1-F1
#
_entry.id   AF-A0A256F8X1-F1
#
_cell.length_a   1.000
_cell.length_b   1.000
_cell.length_c   1.000
_cell.angle_alpha   90.00
_cell.angle_beta   90.00
_cell.angle_gamma   90.00
#
_symmetry.space_group_name_H-M   'P 1'
#
loop_
_entity.id
_entity.type
_entity.pdbx_description
1 polymer ?
#
loop_
_entity_poly.entity_id
_entity_poly.type
_entity_poly.pdbx_seq_one_letter_code
_entity_poly.pdbx_strand_id
1 'polypeptide(L)'
;MRTIVKALPAFRRQYVRSAVAGLLVSTFAVVSVPVFAAAASPTVSAHQSGAAVSEPDAATVLKSIYKVAGDGSDSYDVGKGITATYWSGHAFELEGKQYFTGFAWESREQQGDSGETEPGPGAQVNLSEATFTLSDGSWTLQHAARDIGAMGSYDKPDEVDTNRKALEHRTPAGKLILAIPIAGFDRGTSYNGYDVFAFDKSWTRVGYLMAGEDNGAACSDGEVMPCISNLGEVTFAPDGKSDMPKLVVNFSGTTISAPDKTRELGAGDAKTYVYDAGKKAYESQ
;
A
#
# COMPACT_ATOMS: atom_id res chain seq x y z
N MET A 1 -40.80 -0.63 31.67
CA MET A 1 -40.95 -0.24 30.24
C MET A 1 -39.81 -0.87 29.46
N ARG A 2 -40.14 -1.46 28.30
CA ARG A 2 -39.33 -2.44 27.57
C ARG A 2 -38.14 -1.83 26.83
N THR A 3 -36.99 -2.48 26.96
CA THR A 3 -35.79 -2.34 26.15
C THR A 3 -36.06 -2.84 24.73
N ILE A 4 -35.70 -2.07 23.70
CA ILE A 4 -35.68 -2.51 22.30
C ILE A 4 -34.26 -2.38 21.78
N VAL A 5 -33.61 -3.53 21.62
CA VAL A 5 -32.37 -3.71 20.85
C VAL A 5 -32.77 -3.95 19.40
N LYS A 6 -32.31 -3.10 18.47
CA LYS A 6 -32.44 -3.36 17.03
C LYS A 6 -31.14 -4.00 16.53
N ALA A 7 -31.25 -5.24 16.08
CA ALA A 7 -30.19 -5.99 15.43
C ALA A 7 -30.02 -5.55 13.96
N LEU A 8 -28.76 -5.45 13.52
CA LEU A 8 -28.37 -5.24 12.12
C LEU A 8 -28.48 -6.57 11.33
N PRO A 9 -28.88 -6.55 10.04
CA PRO A 9 -29.00 -7.76 9.25
C PRO A 9 -27.65 -8.23 8.67
N ALA A 10 -27.40 -9.53 8.76
CA ALA A 10 -26.25 -10.22 8.19
C ALA A 10 -26.42 -10.42 6.66
N PHE A 11 -25.42 -10.01 5.89
CA PHE A 11 -25.31 -10.35 4.46
C PHE A 11 -24.88 -11.81 4.30
N ARG A 12 -25.80 -12.65 3.79
CA ARG A 12 -25.55 -14.05 3.40
C ARG A 12 -25.01 -14.10 1.97
N ARG A 13 -23.77 -14.56 1.80
CA ARG A 13 -23.22 -15.01 0.50
C ARG A 13 -23.94 -16.28 0.04
N GLN A 14 -24.56 -16.27 -1.13
CA GLN A 14 -25.03 -17.48 -1.80
C GLN A 14 -23.99 -17.96 -2.82
N TYR A 15 -23.37 -19.11 -2.52
CA TYR A 15 -22.74 -19.98 -3.51
C TYR A 15 -23.81 -20.89 -4.11
N VAL A 16 -23.94 -20.92 -5.44
CA VAL A 16 -24.69 -21.98 -6.14
C VAL A 16 -23.68 -22.83 -6.91
N ARG A 17 -23.49 -24.06 -6.42
CA ARG A 17 -22.99 -25.21 -7.18
C ARG A 17 -24.18 -26.04 -7.65
N SER A 18 -23.93 -26.86 -8.68
CA SER A 18 -24.74 -28.00 -9.16
C SER A 18 -25.74 -27.62 -10.28
N ALA A 19 -26.00 -28.41 -11.32
CA ALA A 19 -25.60 -29.78 -11.67
C ALA A 19 -25.73 -29.98 -13.20
N VAL A 20 -24.97 -30.95 -13.72
CA VAL A 20 -25.11 -31.54 -15.05
C VAL A 20 -26.20 -32.62 -15.02
N ALA A 21 -27.12 -32.62 -15.98
CA ALA A 21 -27.77 -33.81 -16.54
C ALA A 21 -28.60 -33.45 -17.77
N GLY A 22 -28.39 -34.14 -18.89
CA GLY A 22 -29.18 -33.95 -20.12
C GLY A 22 -28.73 -34.88 -21.25
N LEU A 23 -29.34 -36.06 -21.27
CA LEU A 23 -29.19 -37.18 -22.19
C LEU A 23 -29.75 -36.85 -23.61
N LEU A 24 -29.17 -37.38 -24.70
CA LEU A 24 -29.81 -38.31 -25.67
C LEU A 24 -29.25 -38.33 -27.12
N VAL A 25 -29.42 -39.54 -27.68
CA VAL A 25 -29.54 -39.99 -29.09
C VAL A 25 -28.27 -40.39 -29.86
N SER A 26 -28.19 -41.71 -30.06
CA SER A 26 -27.34 -42.43 -31.00
C SER A 26 -27.81 -42.28 -32.45
N THR A 27 -26.88 -42.14 -33.40
CA THR A 27 -27.03 -42.67 -34.77
C THR A 27 -25.69 -43.23 -35.26
N PHE A 28 -25.76 -44.41 -35.88
CA PHE A 28 -24.63 -45.14 -36.44
C PHE A 28 -24.18 -44.51 -37.76
N ALA A 29 -22.87 -44.32 -37.92
CA ALA A 29 -22.21 -44.27 -39.23
C ALA A 29 -20.82 -44.90 -39.10
N VAL A 30 -20.65 -46.05 -39.76
CA VAL A 30 -19.38 -46.75 -39.89
C VAL A 30 -18.56 -46.06 -40.97
N VAL A 31 -17.43 -45.46 -40.61
CA VAL A 31 -16.37 -45.07 -41.55
C VAL A 31 -15.03 -45.44 -40.93
N SER A 32 -14.20 -46.10 -41.74
CA SER A 32 -12.96 -46.76 -41.37
C SER A 32 -11.75 -45.81 -41.27
N VAL A 33 -10.70 -46.34 -40.61
CA VAL A 33 -9.24 -46.02 -40.72
C VAL A 33 -8.69 -44.90 -39.80
N PRO A 34 -7.42 -44.93 -39.29
CA PRO A 34 -6.43 -46.01 -39.11
C PRO A 34 -6.06 -46.26 -37.62
N VAL A 35 -5.32 -47.35 -37.39
CA VAL A 35 -4.59 -47.64 -36.15
C VAL A 35 -3.47 -46.59 -35.97
N PHE A 36 -3.55 -45.81 -34.89
CA PHE A 36 -2.40 -45.06 -34.35
C PHE A 36 -1.91 -45.74 -33.08
N ALA A 37 -0.62 -46.05 -33.08
CA ALA A 37 0.10 -46.64 -31.97
C ALA A 37 -0.05 -45.78 -30.69
N ALA A 38 -0.33 -46.44 -29.56
CA ALA A 38 -0.30 -45.83 -28.25
C ALA A 38 1.14 -45.42 -27.90
N ALA A 39 1.45 -44.13 -28.04
CA ALA A 39 2.61 -43.54 -27.41
C ALA A 39 2.31 -43.37 -25.92
N ALA A 40 3.08 -44.04 -25.06
CA ALA A 40 3.05 -43.82 -23.63
C ALA A 40 3.47 -42.36 -23.34
N SER A 41 2.54 -41.54 -22.87
CA SER A 41 2.86 -40.20 -22.38
C SER A 41 3.77 -40.32 -21.15
N PRO A 42 4.88 -39.55 -21.08
CA PRO A 42 5.69 -39.51 -19.87
C PRO A 42 4.84 -38.88 -18.75
N THR A 43 4.82 -39.54 -17.60
CA THR A 43 4.31 -38.96 -16.35
C THR A 43 5.11 -37.70 -16.05
N VAL A 44 4.47 -36.54 -16.16
CA VAL A 44 4.99 -35.28 -15.66
C VAL A 44 5.04 -35.41 -14.14
N SER A 45 6.25 -35.55 -13.59
CA SER A 45 6.49 -35.40 -12.17
C SER A 45 5.91 -34.06 -11.72
N ALA A 46 4.92 -34.12 -10.84
CA ALA A 46 4.45 -32.97 -10.09
C ALA A 46 5.67 -32.36 -9.38
N HIS A 47 6.10 -31.18 -9.83
CA HIS A 47 7.11 -30.40 -9.14
C HIS A 47 6.53 -30.09 -7.76
N GLN A 48 7.14 -30.66 -6.72
CA GLN A 48 6.84 -30.32 -5.34
C GLN A 48 7.09 -28.82 -5.19
N SER A 49 6.02 -28.05 -5.04
CA SER A 49 6.12 -26.64 -4.68
C SER A 49 6.65 -26.60 -3.24
N GLY A 50 7.94 -26.30 -3.08
CA GLY A 50 8.53 -26.03 -1.77
C GLY A 50 7.77 -24.88 -1.11
N ALA A 51 7.57 -24.97 0.22
CA ALA A 51 6.95 -23.89 0.97
C ALA A 51 7.77 -22.61 0.82
N ALA A 52 7.12 -21.50 0.50
CA ALA A 52 7.78 -20.20 0.42
C ALA A 52 8.34 -19.83 1.81
N VAL A 53 9.58 -19.32 1.84
CA VAL A 53 10.20 -18.82 3.07
C VAL A 53 9.43 -17.58 3.52
N SER A 54 8.96 -17.57 4.78
CA SER A 54 8.23 -16.43 5.33
C SER A 54 9.11 -15.19 5.37
N GLU A 55 8.55 -14.05 4.97
CA GLU A 55 9.18 -12.74 5.10
C GLU A 55 9.52 -12.41 6.56
N PRO A 56 10.52 -11.54 6.83
CA PRO A 56 10.79 -11.01 8.16
C PRO A 56 9.53 -10.36 8.77
N ASP A 57 9.20 -10.73 10.00
CA ASP A 57 8.09 -10.13 10.74
C ASP A 57 8.44 -8.74 11.32
N ALA A 58 7.42 -8.05 11.86
CA ALA A 58 7.58 -6.73 12.47
C ALA A 58 8.66 -6.70 13.55
N ALA A 59 8.70 -7.71 14.42
CA ALA A 59 9.69 -7.80 15.50
C ALA A 59 11.12 -7.94 14.95
N THR A 60 11.32 -8.72 13.88
CA THR A 60 12.62 -8.88 13.20
C THR A 60 13.06 -7.58 12.54
N VAL A 61 12.14 -6.86 11.91
CA VAL A 61 12.38 -5.54 11.31
C VAL A 61 12.81 -4.55 12.39
N LEU A 62 12.01 -4.35 13.44
CA LEU A 62 12.30 -3.41 14.52
C LEU A 62 13.63 -3.73 15.21
N LYS A 63 13.87 -5.00 15.56
CA LYS A 63 15.16 -5.41 16.13
C LYS A 63 16.33 -5.10 15.20
N SER A 64 16.14 -5.23 13.88
CA SER A 64 17.19 -4.95 12.89
C SER A 64 17.49 -3.45 12.79
N ILE A 65 16.48 -2.59 12.91
CA ILE A 65 16.64 -1.13 12.90
C ILE A 65 17.29 -0.65 14.20
N TYR A 66 16.74 -1.07 15.35
CA TYR A 66 17.04 -0.48 16.65
C TYR A 66 18.14 -1.20 17.44
N LYS A 67 18.46 -2.44 17.08
CA LYS A 67 19.39 -3.31 17.81
C LYS A 67 18.97 -3.55 19.28
N VAL A 68 17.69 -3.37 19.57
CA VAL A 68 17.05 -3.64 20.87
C VAL A 68 16.12 -4.84 20.71
N ALA A 69 16.21 -5.80 21.62
CA ALA A 69 15.28 -6.93 21.65
C ALA A 69 13.91 -6.44 22.14
N GLY A 70 12.88 -6.60 21.30
CA GLY A 70 11.51 -6.33 21.67
C GLY A 70 10.85 -7.47 22.44
N ASP A 71 9.57 -7.28 22.73
CA ASP A 71 8.68 -8.26 23.35
C ASP A 71 7.95 -9.15 22.32
N GLY A 72 8.25 -8.98 21.03
CA GLY A 72 7.62 -9.68 19.91
C GLY A 72 6.40 -8.96 19.34
N SER A 73 6.02 -7.80 19.89
CA SER A 73 5.00 -6.93 19.32
C SER A 73 5.51 -6.14 18.11
N ASP A 74 4.59 -5.47 17.43
CA ASP A 74 4.84 -4.50 16.36
C ASP A 74 5.11 -3.08 16.89
N SER A 75 5.14 -2.88 18.22
CA SER A 75 5.41 -1.59 18.84
C SER A 75 6.00 -1.73 20.24
N TYR A 76 7.24 -1.28 20.45
CA TYR A 76 7.90 -1.39 21.76
C TYR A 76 8.92 -0.28 22.04
N ASP A 77 9.24 -0.08 23.32
CA ASP A 77 10.27 0.88 23.76
C ASP A 77 11.66 0.42 23.29
N VAL A 78 12.34 1.30 22.57
CA VAL A 78 13.70 1.10 22.04
C VAL A 78 14.75 1.91 22.81
N GLY A 79 14.39 2.33 24.02
CA GLY A 79 15.20 3.06 24.97
C GLY A 79 15.02 4.58 24.90
N LYS A 80 15.32 5.24 26.02
CA LYS A 80 15.29 6.70 26.18
C LYS A 80 13.91 7.33 25.91
N GLY A 81 12.84 6.62 26.27
CA GLY A 81 11.46 7.09 26.08
C GLY A 81 11.06 7.19 24.61
N ILE A 82 11.66 6.36 23.75
CA ILE A 82 11.30 6.25 22.34
C ILE A 82 10.59 4.94 22.14
N THR A 83 9.36 4.99 21.64
CA THR A 83 8.62 3.81 21.17
C THR A 83 8.79 3.72 19.66
N ALA A 84 9.28 2.58 19.18
CA ALA A 84 9.31 2.30 17.75
C ALA A 84 8.12 1.42 17.38
N THR A 85 7.46 1.74 16.26
CA THR A 85 6.28 1.04 15.78
C THR A 85 6.47 0.66 14.32
N TYR A 86 6.25 -0.61 13.99
CA TYR A 86 6.24 -1.11 12.62
C TYR A 86 5.05 -0.49 11.86
N TRP A 87 5.28 -0.12 10.61
CA TRP A 87 4.29 0.57 9.79
C TRP A 87 3.86 -0.25 8.58
N SER A 88 4.83 -0.69 7.78
CA SER A 88 4.55 -1.37 6.52
C SER A 88 5.70 -2.27 6.10
N GLY A 89 5.39 -3.30 5.32
CA GLY A 89 6.37 -4.23 4.75
C GLY A 89 6.09 -4.46 3.28
N HIS A 90 7.15 -4.62 2.51
CA HIS A 90 7.04 -4.80 1.07
C HIS A 90 8.12 -5.74 0.54
N ALA A 91 7.71 -6.86 -0.04
CA ALA A 91 8.59 -7.74 -0.79
C ALA A 91 8.68 -7.29 -2.25
N PHE A 92 9.88 -7.29 -2.80
CA PHE A 92 10.14 -6.88 -4.19
C PHE A 92 11.28 -7.69 -4.80
N GLU A 93 11.31 -7.71 -6.13
CA GLU A 93 12.43 -8.28 -6.89
C GLU A 93 13.22 -7.15 -7.56
N LEU A 94 14.54 -7.25 -7.46
CA LEU A 94 15.50 -6.36 -8.13
C LEU A 94 16.68 -7.20 -8.63
N GLU A 95 16.99 -7.09 -9.92
CA GLU A 95 18.09 -7.83 -10.57
C GLU A 95 18.06 -9.36 -10.32
N GLY A 96 16.87 -9.95 -10.28
CA GLY A 96 16.68 -11.40 -10.05
C GLY A 96 16.89 -11.84 -8.60
N LYS A 97 17.08 -10.91 -7.66
CA LYS A 97 17.15 -11.18 -6.22
C LYS A 97 15.85 -10.77 -5.54
N GLN A 98 15.43 -11.58 -4.58
CA GLN A 98 14.28 -11.28 -3.74
C GLN A 98 14.72 -10.44 -2.54
N TYR A 99 14.00 -9.35 -2.33
CA TYR A 99 14.18 -8.43 -1.22
C TYR A 99 12.89 -8.32 -0.42
N PHE A 100 13.05 -7.94 0.84
CA PHE A 100 11.96 -7.49 1.70
C PHE A 100 12.43 -6.24 2.41
N THR A 101 11.61 -5.20 2.44
CA THR A 101 11.84 -4.02 3.29
C THR A 101 10.71 -3.90 4.29
N GLY A 102 11.07 -3.60 5.55
CA GLY A 102 10.13 -3.21 6.58
C GLY A 102 10.40 -1.76 6.98
N PHE A 103 9.34 -0.97 7.08
CA PHE A 103 9.35 0.42 7.51
C PHE A 103 8.78 0.55 8.92
N ALA A 104 9.35 1.45 9.70
CA ALA A 104 8.89 1.77 11.05
C ALA A 104 8.94 3.29 11.29
N TRP A 105 8.33 3.71 12.38
CA TRP A 105 8.35 5.10 12.84
C TRP A 105 8.56 5.16 14.35
N GLU A 106 8.98 6.33 14.83
CA GLU A 106 9.27 6.58 16.23
C GLU A 106 8.32 7.62 16.81
N SER A 107 7.78 7.35 17.99
CA SER A 107 7.17 8.36 18.86
C SER A 107 8.04 8.55 20.09
N ARG A 108 8.06 9.78 20.62
CA ARG A 108 8.64 10.07 21.93
C ARG A 108 7.54 10.05 22.98
N GLU A 109 7.81 9.41 24.12
CA GLU A 109 6.97 9.56 25.31
C GLU A 109 7.02 11.04 25.71
N GLN A 110 5.87 11.71 25.67
CA GLN A 110 5.76 13.08 26.16
C GLN A 110 6.04 13.06 27.66
N GLN A 111 7.22 13.54 28.05
CA GLN A 111 7.63 13.58 29.44
C GLN A 111 6.82 14.69 30.11
N GLY A 112 5.71 14.29 30.73
CA GLY A 112 4.77 15.22 31.34
C GLY A 112 5.43 16.14 32.35
N ASP A 113 5.63 17.40 31.96
CA ASP A 113 5.51 18.54 32.86
C ASP A 113 5.20 19.83 32.09
N SER A 114 4.08 20.45 32.49
CA SER A 114 3.63 21.82 32.21
C SER A 114 3.19 22.19 30.78
N GLY A 115 1.92 21.91 30.46
CA GLY A 115 1.15 22.70 29.46
C GLY A 115 1.43 22.40 27.99
N GLU A 116 1.79 21.16 27.66
CA GLU A 116 2.19 20.77 26.31
C GLU A 116 1.09 21.02 25.27
N THR A 117 1.48 21.72 24.20
CA THR A 117 0.64 21.97 23.03
C THR A 117 0.47 20.66 22.28
N GLU A 118 -0.76 20.20 22.10
CA GLU A 118 -1.07 19.04 21.27
C GLU A 118 -0.38 19.18 19.90
N PRO A 119 0.32 18.14 19.39
CA PRO A 119 1.05 18.22 18.13
C PRO A 119 0.17 18.80 17.03
N GLY A 120 0.68 19.81 16.32
CA GLY A 120 -0.07 20.44 15.24
C GLY A 120 -0.11 19.58 13.97
N PRO A 121 -0.90 19.97 12.96
CA PRO A 121 -0.98 19.25 11.68
C PRO A 121 0.36 19.17 10.92
N GLY A 122 1.32 20.06 11.22
CA GLY A 122 2.66 20.02 10.63
C GLY A 122 3.68 19.16 11.39
N ALA A 123 3.32 18.60 12.54
CA ALA A 123 4.19 17.74 13.33
C ALA A 123 4.25 16.34 12.71
N GLN A 124 5.45 15.90 12.32
CA GLN A 124 5.66 14.67 11.54
C GLN A 124 6.52 13.68 12.31
N VAL A 125 6.33 12.39 12.03
CA VAL A 125 7.17 11.33 12.59
C VAL A 125 8.32 11.02 11.68
N ASN A 126 9.45 10.64 12.26
CA ASN A 126 10.61 10.15 11.52
C ASN A 126 10.40 8.69 11.11
N LEU A 127 10.82 8.35 9.89
CA LEU A 127 10.75 7.01 9.32
C LEU A 127 12.09 6.30 9.39
N SER A 128 12.02 4.99 9.58
CA SER A 128 13.15 4.07 9.57
C SER A 128 12.85 2.86 8.69
N GLU A 129 13.90 2.14 8.29
CA GLU A 129 13.78 0.92 7.48
C GLU A 129 14.81 -0.14 7.83
N ALA A 130 14.45 -1.40 7.58
CA ALA A 130 15.39 -2.50 7.41
C ALA A 130 15.06 -3.29 6.15
N THR A 131 16.08 -3.47 5.31
CA THR A 131 16.00 -4.20 4.04
C THR A 131 16.80 -5.49 4.13
N PHE A 132 16.18 -6.57 3.68
CA PHE A 132 16.69 -7.94 3.70
C PHE A 132 16.75 -8.49 2.28
N THR A 133 17.65 -9.45 2.06
CA THR A 133 17.74 -10.22 0.82
C THR A 133 17.57 -11.70 1.12
N LEU A 134 16.79 -12.41 0.32
CA LEU A 134 16.66 -13.85 0.42
C LEU A 134 17.83 -14.52 -0.32
N SER A 135 18.64 -15.29 0.40
CA SER A 135 19.69 -16.15 -0.17
C SER A 135 19.64 -17.52 0.50
N ASP A 136 19.75 -18.59 -0.28
CA ASP A 136 19.83 -19.97 0.21
C ASP A 136 18.69 -20.35 1.19
N GLY A 137 17.50 -19.78 0.96
CA GLY A 137 16.32 -20.01 1.79
C GLY A 137 16.31 -19.24 3.12
N SER A 138 17.18 -18.23 3.29
CA SER A 138 17.26 -17.42 4.50
C SER A 138 17.29 -15.92 4.19
N TRP A 139 16.51 -15.14 4.94
CA TRP A 139 16.53 -13.68 4.87
C TRP A 139 17.72 -13.13 5.65
N THR A 140 18.60 -12.41 4.95
CA THR A 140 19.78 -11.76 5.54
C THR A 140 19.61 -10.25 5.49
N LEU A 141 19.88 -9.57 6.61
CA LEU A 141 19.86 -8.11 6.68
C LEU A 141 20.91 -7.53 5.74
N GLN A 142 20.47 -6.71 4.80
CA GLN A 142 21.34 -6.03 3.84
C GLN A 142 21.62 -4.59 4.27
N HIS A 143 20.60 -3.89 4.77
CA HIS A 143 20.70 -2.50 5.19
C HIS A 143 19.67 -2.18 6.27
N ALA A 144 19.98 -1.22 7.13
CA ALA A 144 19.00 -0.62 8.04
C ALA A 144 19.36 0.84 8.31
N ALA A 145 18.37 1.71 8.33
CA ALA A 145 18.52 3.14 8.62
C ALA A 145 17.42 3.61 9.57
N ARG A 146 17.78 4.52 10.47
CA ARG A 146 16.84 5.14 11.42
C ARG A 146 16.21 6.44 10.93
N ASP A 147 16.68 6.98 9.83
CA ASP A 147 16.16 8.20 9.22
C ASP A 147 16.19 8.02 7.70
N ILE A 148 15.01 7.91 7.11
CA ILE A 148 14.80 7.91 5.67
C ILE A 148 13.84 9.03 5.24
N GLY A 149 13.61 10.01 6.11
CA GLY A 149 12.64 11.09 5.94
C GLY A 149 11.53 11.10 7.00
N ALA A 150 10.68 12.11 6.95
CA ALA A 150 9.56 12.28 7.87
C ALA A 150 8.21 12.15 7.15
N MET A 151 7.15 11.74 7.84
CA MET A 151 5.80 11.60 7.27
C MET A 151 4.68 11.91 8.27
N GLY A 152 3.46 11.98 7.73
CA GLY A 152 2.23 12.13 8.51
C GLY A 152 2.02 13.52 9.08
N SER A 153 1.19 13.58 10.11
CA SER A 153 0.69 14.78 10.78
C SER A 153 0.36 14.46 12.25
N TYR A 154 0.26 15.48 13.11
CA TYR A 154 -0.09 15.28 14.53
C TYR A 154 0.84 14.28 15.26
N ASP A 155 2.13 14.24 14.91
CA ASP A 155 3.12 13.28 15.40
C ASP A 155 2.70 11.80 15.23
N LYS A 156 1.95 11.53 14.16
CA LYS A 156 1.58 10.18 13.73
C LYS A 156 1.73 10.03 12.22
N PRO A 157 2.04 8.82 11.74
CA PRO A 157 1.95 8.53 10.33
C PRO A 157 0.50 8.44 9.85
N ASP A 158 0.30 8.57 8.55
CA ASP A 158 -0.95 8.14 7.94
C ASP A 158 -1.04 6.60 7.99
N GLU A 159 -2.26 6.06 8.03
CA GLU A 159 -2.47 4.62 8.10
C GLU A 159 -2.25 3.98 6.73
N VAL A 160 -1.70 2.76 6.70
CA VAL A 160 -1.58 2.00 5.45
C VAL A 160 -2.97 1.56 4.99
N ASP A 161 -3.33 1.93 3.76
CA ASP A 161 -4.58 1.46 3.16
C ASP A 161 -4.40 0.06 2.56
N THR A 162 -4.80 -0.94 3.33
CA THR A 162 -4.71 -2.35 2.97
C THR A 162 -5.68 -2.79 1.86
N ASN A 163 -6.60 -1.91 1.43
CA ASN A 163 -7.53 -2.21 0.33
C ASN A 163 -6.92 -1.93 -1.04
N ARG A 164 -5.87 -1.10 -1.10
CA ARG A 164 -5.13 -0.79 -2.33
C ARG A 164 -3.78 -1.49 -2.30
N LYS A 165 -3.25 -1.76 -3.50
CA LYS A 165 -1.91 -2.35 -3.64
C LYS A 165 -0.86 -1.25 -3.69
N ALA A 166 0.29 -1.54 -3.10
CA ALA A 166 1.50 -0.77 -3.36
C ALA A 166 1.86 -0.82 -4.85
N LEU A 167 2.39 0.28 -5.36
CA LEU A 167 2.76 0.42 -6.76
C LEU A 167 4.28 0.47 -6.88
N GLU A 168 4.82 -0.25 -7.85
CA GLU A 168 6.25 -0.31 -8.12
C GLU A 168 6.57 0.25 -9.51
N HIS A 169 7.70 0.94 -9.62
CA HIS A 169 8.28 1.32 -10.91
C HIS A 169 9.80 1.21 -10.88
N ARG A 170 10.38 0.57 -11.92
CA ARG A 170 11.82 0.51 -12.10
C ARG A 170 12.25 1.62 -13.04
N THR A 171 13.16 2.47 -12.60
CA THR A 171 13.71 3.55 -13.44
C THR A 171 14.70 2.99 -14.47
N PRO A 172 14.99 3.72 -15.56
CA PRO A 172 16.02 3.32 -16.52
C PRO A 172 17.40 3.04 -15.89
N ALA A 173 17.79 3.76 -14.83
CA ALA A 173 19.03 3.52 -14.10
C ALA A 173 18.94 2.38 -13.06
N GLY A 174 17.81 1.67 -12.98
CA GLY A 174 17.63 0.51 -12.10
C GLY A 174 17.19 0.84 -10.67
N LYS A 175 16.78 2.07 -10.38
CA LYS A 175 16.19 2.41 -9.08
C LYS A 175 14.78 1.82 -8.99
N LEU A 176 14.33 1.54 -7.76
CA LEU A 176 12.94 1.16 -7.52
C LEU A 176 12.20 2.33 -6.87
N ILE A 177 11.06 2.71 -7.45
CA ILE A 177 10.08 3.61 -6.83
C ILE A 177 8.96 2.75 -6.26
N LEU A 178 8.64 2.97 -5.00
CA LEU A 178 7.55 2.30 -4.28
C LEU A 178 6.56 3.36 -3.80
N ALA A 179 5.30 3.26 -4.20
CA ALA A 179 4.21 4.09 -3.69
C ALA A 179 3.30 3.23 -2.81
N ILE A 180 3.33 3.46 -1.50
CA ILE A 180 2.53 2.73 -0.51
C ILE A 180 1.20 3.48 -0.33
N PRO A 181 0.04 2.84 -0.58
CA PRO A 181 -1.25 3.50 -0.39
C PRO A 181 -1.49 3.76 1.10
N ILE A 182 -1.97 4.95 1.37
CA ILE A 182 -2.28 5.43 2.71
C ILE A 182 -3.68 6.03 2.75
N ALA A 183 -4.26 6.04 3.93
CA ALA A 183 -5.54 6.67 4.21
C ALA A 183 -5.50 7.39 5.55
N GLY A 184 -6.37 8.38 5.69
CA GLY A 184 -6.55 9.09 6.94
C GLY A 184 -7.89 9.81 6.98
N PHE A 185 -8.10 10.51 8.09
CA PHE A 185 -9.30 11.30 8.32
C PHE A 185 -8.91 12.57 9.05
N ASP A 186 -9.35 13.70 8.52
CA ASP A 186 -9.19 15.00 9.17
C ASP A 186 -10.51 15.78 9.07
N ARG A 187 -11.00 16.27 10.21
CA ARG A 187 -12.14 17.20 10.32
C ARG A 187 -13.35 16.86 9.43
N GLY A 188 -13.79 15.60 9.42
CA GLY A 188 -14.98 15.20 8.66
C GLY A 188 -14.71 14.85 7.20
N THR A 189 -13.44 14.83 6.79
CA THR A 189 -13.01 14.41 5.46
C THR A 189 -12.06 13.23 5.58
N SER A 190 -12.43 12.09 4.99
CA SER A 190 -11.49 11.00 4.73
C SER A 190 -10.64 11.37 3.52
N TYR A 191 -9.35 11.07 3.56
CA TYR A 191 -8.47 11.24 2.41
C TYR A 191 -7.73 9.94 2.11
N ASN A 192 -7.36 9.79 0.86
CA ASN A 192 -6.55 8.69 0.36
C ASN A 192 -5.33 9.27 -0.34
N GLY A 193 -4.19 8.60 -0.20
CA GLY A 193 -2.95 9.04 -0.82
C GLY A 193 -1.99 7.91 -1.05
N TYR A 194 -0.76 8.30 -1.36
CA TYR A 194 0.40 7.41 -1.39
C TYR A 194 1.60 8.10 -0.77
N ASP A 195 2.31 7.41 0.13
CA ASP A 195 3.67 7.77 0.49
C ASP A 195 4.65 7.11 -0.50
N VAL A 196 5.59 7.91 -1.01
CA VAL A 196 6.46 7.50 -2.11
C VAL A 196 7.91 7.39 -1.63
N PHE A 197 8.52 6.27 -1.96
CA PHE A 197 9.88 5.91 -1.60
C PHE A 197 10.71 5.60 -2.84
N ALA A 198 12.00 5.92 -2.79
CA ALA A 198 12.97 5.52 -3.79
C ALA A 198 14.05 4.66 -3.14
N PHE A 199 14.40 3.55 -3.80
CA PHE A 199 15.50 2.69 -3.44
C PHE A 199 16.64 2.84 -4.44
N ASP A 200 17.78 3.29 -3.93
CA ASP A 200 19.08 3.29 -4.62
C ASP A 200 20.13 2.89 -3.58
N LYS A 201 20.28 1.57 -3.39
CA LYS A 201 21.06 0.90 -2.32
C LYS A 201 20.52 1.09 -0.89
N SER A 202 19.81 2.17 -0.63
CA SER A 202 19.06 2.45 0.60
C SER A 202 17.73 3.12 0.26
N TRP A 203 16.75 3.02 1.14
CA TRP A 203 15.47 3.71 0.97
C TRP A 203 15.53 5.18 1.37
N THR A 204 14.75 6.00 0.68
CA THR A 204 14.48 7.39 1.05
C THR A 204 13.04 7.71 0.70
N ARG A 205 12.32 8.36 1.61
CA ARG A 205 11.01 8.94 1.32
C ARG A 205 11.21 10.14 0.41
N VAL A 206 10.55 10.11 -0.74
CA VAL A 206 10.70 11.11 -1.80
C VAL A 206 9.39 11.84 -2.10
N GLY A 207 8.30 11.58 -1.39
CA GLY A 207 7.12 12.43 -1.52
C GLY A 207 5.84 11.81 -0.96
N TYR A 208 4.78 12.58 -1.11
CA TYR A 208 3.41 12.23 -0.78
C TYR A 208 2.51 12.66 -1.94
N LEU A 209 1.57 11.80 -2.31
CA LEU A 209 0.57 12.07 -3.34
C LEU A 209 -0.80 12.09 -2.69
N MET A 210 -1.53 13.19 -2.82
CA MET A 210 -2.96 13.21 -2.54
C MET A 210 -3.68 12.51 -3.68
N ALA A 211 -4.50 11.52 -3.37
CA ALA A 211 -5.15 10.65 -4.34
C ALA A 211 -6.61 10.33 -3.98
N GLY A 212 -7.28 11.21 -3.23
CA GLY A 212 -8.72 11.11 -3.03
C GLY A 212 -9.16 11.84 -1.77
N GLU A 213 -10.42 12.24 -1.78
CA GLU A 213 -11.11 12.85 -0.66
C GLU A 213 -12.59 12.40 -0.64
N ASP A 214 -13.13 12.25 0.55
CA ASP A 214 -14.54 11.97 0.79
C ASP A 214 -14.98 12.79 2.01
N ASN A 215 -15.93 13.71 1.80
CA ASN A 215 -16.45 14.57 2.87
C ASN A 215 -17.81 14.10 3.41
N GLY A 216 -18.17 12.83 3.20
CA GLY A 216 -19.47 12.27 3.59
C GLY A 216 -19.81 12.50 5.06
N ALA A 217 -18.81 12.48 5.95
CA ALA A 217 -18.98 12.74 7.37
C ALA A 217 -19.28 14.21 7.70
N ALA A 218 -18.88 15.16 6.85
CA ALA A 218 -19.11 16.60 7.05
C ALA A 218 -20.31 17.14 6.26
N CYS A 219 -20.61 16.58 5.10
CA CYS A 219 -21.61 17.14 4.19
C CYS A 219 -23.06 17.02 4.68
N SER A 220 -23.34 16.06 5.58
CA SER A 220 -24.67 15.78 6.13
C SER A 220 -25.71 15.57 5.01
N ASP A 221 -25.45 14.61 4.12
CA ASP A 221 -26.28 14.33 2.93
C ASP A 221 -26.54 15.56 2.02
N GLY A 222 -25.67 16.57 2.08
CA GLY A 222 -25.75 17.78 1.28
C GLY A 222 -26.34 18.98 2.01
N GLU A 223 -26.77 18.83 3.27
CA GLU A 223 -27.41 19.90 4.04
C GLU A 223 -26.42 21.00 4.48
N VAL A 224 -25.16 20.65 4.73
CA VAL A 224 -24.13 21.58 5.20
C VAL A 224 -23.27 22.10 4.05
N MET A 225 -22.90 21.19 3.14
CA MET A 225 -22.11 21.46 1.95
C MET A 225 -22.33 20.31 0.95
N PRO A 226 -22.00 20.48 -0.34
CA PRO A 226 -22.10 19.38 -1.29
C PRO A 226 -21.27 18.17 -0.87
N CYS A 227 -21.86 16.98 -0.93
CA CYS A 227 -21.14 15.73 -0.73
C CYS A 227 -20.30 15.41 -1.96
N ILE A 228 -19.02 15.12 -1.74
CA ILE A 228 -18.08 14.69 -2.76
C ILE A 228 -17.39 13.41 -2.32
N SER A 229 -17.02 12.62 -3.31
CA SER A 229 -16.20 11.44 -3.13
C SER A 229 -15.39 11.25 -4.40
N ASN A 230 -14.07 11.25 -4.28
CA ASN A 230 -13.19 11.00 -5.40
C ASN A 230 -12.01 10.12 -5.02
N LEU A 231 -11.50 9.42 -6.02
CA LEU A 231 -10.36 8.53 -5.91
C LEU A 231 -9.46 8.71 -7.13
N GLY A 232 -8.16 8.79 -6.85
CA GLY A 232 -7.09 8.94 -7.81
C GLY A 232 -6.35 7.63 -8.03
N GLU A 233 -6.18 7.27 -9.30
CA GLU A 233 -5.27 6.19 -9.70
C GLU A 233 -3.92 6.77 -10.10
N VAL A 234 -2.84 6.23 -9.54
CA VAL A 234 -1.47 6.70 -9.81
C VAL A 234 -0.86 5.91 -10.96
N THR A 235 -0.27 6.63 -11.91
CA THR A 235 0.49 6.06 -13.02
C THR A 235 1.88 6.68 -13.09
N PHE A 236 2.86 5.88 -13.51
CA PHE A 236 4.23 6.32 -13.73
C PHE A 236 4.41 6.68 -15.21
N ALA A 237 4.85 7.90 -15.50
CA ALA A 237 5.12 8.36 -16.86
C ALA A 237 6.58 8.81 -16.99
N PRO A 238 7.24 8.63 -18.15
CA PRO A 238 8.59 9.16 -18.34
C PRO A 238 8.62 10.69 -18.18
N ASP A 239 9.62 11.20 -17.46
CA ASP A 239 9.85 12.65 -17.38
C ASP A 239 10.61 13.20 -18.58
N GLY A 240 11.52 12.40 -19.13
CA GLY A 240 12.37 12.77 -20.28
C GLY A 240 13.54 13.70 -19.94
N LYS A 241 13.61 14.22 -18.70
CA LYS A 241 14.72 15.06 -18.20
C LYS A 241 15.41 14.46 -16.98
N SER A 242 14.70 13.61 -16.22
CA SER A 242 15.19 12.87 -15.07
C SER A 242 15.07 11.35 -15.27
N ASP A 243 15.90 10.60 -14.54
CA ASP A 243 15.73 9.14 -14.38
C ASP A 243 14.45 8.80 -13.59
N MET A 244 14.03 9.71 -12.69
CA MET A 244 12.81 9.56 -11.92
C MET A 244 11.58 9.79 -12.81
N PRO A 245 10.54 8.94 -12.73
CA PRO A 245 9.33 9.12 -13.51
C PRO A 245 8.55 10.34 -13.02
N LYS A 246 7.63 10.86 -13.83
CA LYS A 246 6.48 11.64 -13.35
C LYS A 246 5.48 10.71 -12.70
N LEU A 247 4.80 11.20 -11.67
CA LEU A 247 3.68 10.51 -11.04
C LEU A 247 2.41 11.26 -11.42
N VAL A 248 1.49 10.58 -12.10
CA VAL A 248 0.23 11.18 -12.57
C VAL A 248 -0.92 10.53 -11.82
N VAL A 249 -1.66 11.34 -11.06
CA VAL A 249 -2.87 10.96 -10.34
C VAL A 249 -4.07 11.29 -11.21
N ASN A 250 -4.75 10.27 -11.72
CA ASN A 250 -5.95 10.43 -12.53
C ASN A 250 -7.18 10.25 -11.64
N PHE A 251 -7.94 11.31 -11.46
CA PHE A 251 -9.09 11.31 -10.57
C PHE A 251 -10.37 10.85 -11.28
N SER A 252 -11.21 10.18 -10.51
CA SER A 252 -12.60 9.84 -10.85
C SER A 252 -13.51 10.18 -9.67
N GLY A 253 -14.82 10.31 -9.93
CA GLY A 253 -15.80 10.71 -8.92
C GLY A 253 -16.09 12.20 -8.99
N THR A 254 -16.47 12.79 -7.86
CA THR A 254 -17.00 14.16 -7.80
C THR A 254 -16.09 15.10 -7.01
N THR A 255 -16.15 16.39 -7.35
CA THR A 255 -15.51 17.47 -6.60
C THR A 255 -16.43 18.69 -6.54
N ILE A 256 -16.10 19.65 -5.67
CA ILE A 256 -16.83 20.91 -5.54
C ILE A 256 -16.41 21.84 -6.70
N SER A 257 -17.39 22.30 -7.47
CA SER A 257 -17.17 23.23 -8.59
C SER A 257 -17.44 24.69 -8.24
N ALA A 258 -18.34 24.92 -7.29
CA ALA A 258 -18.82 26.21 -6.83
C ALA A 258 -19.61 25.99 -5.52
N PRO A 259 -19.99 27.07 -4.79
CA PRO A 259 -20.91 26.94 -3.66
C PRO A 259 -22.15 26.13 -4.05
N ASP A 260 -22.50 25.17 -3.21
CA ASP A 260 -23.66 24.27 -3.35
C ASP A 260 -23.67 23.42 -4.64
N LYS A 261 -22.54 23.29 -5.35
CA LYS A 261 -22.46 22.56 -6.63
C LYS A 261 -21.28 21.63 -6.73
N THR A 262 -21.54 20.39 -7.12
CA THR A 262 -20.51 19.44 -7.54
C THR A 262 -20.36 19.39 -9.05
N ARG A 263 -19.25 18.81 -9.50
CA ARG A 263 -19.05 18.34 -10.87
C ARG A 263 -18.33 16.99 -10.84
N GLU A 264 -18.48 16.26 -11.93
CA GLU A 264 -17.64 15.09 -12.20
C GLU A 264 -16.19 15.52 -12.48
N LEU A 265 -15.26 14.71 -12.01
CA LEU A 265 -13.84 14.79 -12.34
C LEU A 265 -13.60 14.07 -13.66
N GLY A 266 -12.71 14.62 -14.48
CA GLY A 266 -12.31 14.03 -15.76
C GLY A 266 -10.82 14.14 -16.01
N ALA A 267 -10.39 13.79 -17.22
CA ALA A 267 -8.95 13.77 -17.58
C ALA A 267 -8.23 15.12 -17.36
N GLY A 268 -8.95 16.25 -17.43
CA GLY A 268 -8.39 17.58 -17.17
C GLY A 268 -8.07 17.86 -15.70
N ASP A 269 -8.53 17.01 -14.79
CA ASP A 269 -8.30 17.13 -13.34
C ASP A 269 -7.09 16.32 -12.86
N ALA A 270 -6.40 15.61 -13.77
CA ALA A 270 -5.22 14.84 -13.42
C ALA A 270 -4.14 15.73 -12.79
N LYS A 271 -3.55 15.26 -11.70
CA LYS A 271 -2.42 15.93 -11.03
C LYS A 271 -1.12 15.27 -11.43
N THR A 272 -0.14 16.07 -11.83
CA THR A 272 1.19 15.59 -12.19
C THR A 272 2.20 16.05 -11.14
N TYR A 273 2.98 15.10 -10.64
CA TYR A 273 4.10 15.34 -9.76
C TYR A 273 5.40 15.05 -10.49
N VAL A 274 6.36 15.96 -10.36
CA VAL A 274 7.68 15.85 -10.98
C VAL A 274 8.73 15.83 -9.87
N TYR A 275 9.73 14.99 -10.01
CA TYR A 275 10.83 14.91 -9.05
C TYR A 275 11.77 16.12 -9.19
N ASP A 276 11.91 16.90 -8.13
CA ASP A 276 12.91 17.95 -7.99
C ASP A 276 14.20 17.34 -7.39
N ALA A 277 15.26 17.28 -8.19
CA ALA A 277 16.55 16.74 -7.76
C ALA A 277 17.28 17.59 -6.71
N GLY A 278 17.02 18.90 -6.67
CA GLY A 278 17.58 19.82 -5.67
C GLY A 278 16.94 19.64 -4.29
N LYS A 279 15.62 19.39 -4.27
CA LYS A 279 14.86 19.08 -3.05
C LYS A 279 14.85 17.59 -2.70
N LYS A 280 15.25 16.74 -3.65
CA LYS A 280 15.18 15.29 -3.58
C LYS A 280 13.78 14.74 -3.32
N ALA A 281 12.76 15.44 -3.82
CA ALA A 281 11.37 15.12 -3.56
C ALA A 281 10.47 15.40 -4.77
N TYR A 282 9.31 14.74 -4.83
CA TYR A 282 8.25 15.01 -5.78
C TYR A 282 7.47 16.26 -5.39
N GLU A 283 7.22 17.13 -6.38
CA GLU A 283 6.40 18.31 -6.24
C GLU A 283 5.25 18.30 -7.24
N SER A 284 4.04 18.66 -6.79
CA SER A 284 2.93 18.92 -7.71
C SER A 284 3.30 20.06 -8.64
N GLN A 285 3.05 19.87 -9.93
CA GLN A 285 3.06 20.94 -10.92
C GLN A 285 1.74 21.73 -10.91
#